data_AF-A0A6L5EI94-F1
#
_entry.id   AF-A0A6L5EI94-F1
#
_cell.length_a   1.000
_cell.length_b   1.000
_cell.length_c   1.000
_cell.angle_alpha   90.00
_cell.angle_beta   90.00
_cell.angle_gamma   90.00
#
_symmetry.space_group_name_H-M   'P 1'
#
loop_
_entity.id
_entity.type
_entity.pdbx_description
1 polymer ?
#
loop_
_entity_poly.entity_id
_entity_poly.type
_entity_poly.pdbx_seq_one_letter_code
_entity_poly.pdbx_strand_id
1 'polypeptide(L)'
;EAKKVGIELFVLDDGWFGNRFDDNRALGDWVVNEEKLGGSLESLISAIHERGLQFGLWLEPEMISVDSDLYRQHPDWAIQVPDYEHTYSRNQLVLNLANPQVVE
;
A
#
# COMPACT_ATOMS: atom_id res chain seq x y z
N GLU A 1 15.92 -19.78 0.44
CA GLU A 1 17.26 -19.16 0.24
C GLU A 1 17.66 -18.23 1.37
N ALA A 2 16.96 -17.12 1.65
CA ALA A 2 17.34 -16.15 2.68
C ALA A 2 17.75 -16.77 4.03
N LYS A 3 16.93 -17.68 4.58
CA LYS A 3 17.27 -18.35 5.85
C LYS A 3 18.56 -19.17 5.80
N LYS A 4 18.87 -19.82 4.66
CA LYS A 4 20.07 -20.65 4.49
C LYS A 4 21.36 -19.83 4.60
N VAL A 5 21.30 -18.55 4.24
CA VAL A 5 22.43 -17.60 4.31
C VAL A 5 22.43 -16.75 5.58
N GLY A 6 21.56 -17.06 6.55
CA GLY A 6 21.55 -16.37 7.85
C GLY A 6 20.83 -15.02 7.87
N ILE A 7 20.03 -14.67 6.85
CA ILE A 7 19.15 -13.50 6.92
C ILE A 7 18.14 -13.68 8.06
N GLU A 8 17.78 -12.56 8.71
CA GLU A 8 16.95 -12.53 9.91
C GLU A 8 15.56 -11.92 9.68
N LEU A 9 15.40 -11.11 8.64
CA LEU A 9 14.16 -10.38 8.31
C LEU A 9 13.84 -10.54 6.82
N PHE A 10 12.59 -10.89 6.52
CA PHE A 10 12.03 -10.83 5.18
C PHE A 10 11.08 -9.64 5.09
N VAL A 11 11.25 -8.78 4.08
CA VAL A 11 10.36 -7.64 3.85
C VAL A 11 9.56 -7.88 2.57
N LEU A 12 8.23 -7.84 2.69
CA LEU A 12 7.33 -7.81 1.54
C LEU A 12 7.11 -6.35 1.12
N ASP A 13 7.61 -6.02 -0.08
CA ASP A 13 7.57 -4.67 -0.62
C ASP A 13 6.24 -4.35 -1.35
N ASP A 14 6.21 -3.32 -2.21
CA ASP A 14 5.01 -2.82 -2.90
C ASP A 14 4.24 -3.93 -3.65
N GLY A 15 2.92 -3.76 -3.73
CA GLY A 15 2.04 -4.60 -4.52
C GLY A 15 1.25 -5.67 -3.75
N TRP A 16 1.32 -5.72 -2.42
CA TRP A 16 0.58 -6.71 -1.62
C TRP A 16 -0.90 -6.34 -1.41
N PHE A 17 -1.29 -5.11 -1.73
CA PHE A 17 -2.60 -4.52 -1.45
C PHE A 17 -3.38 -4.19 -2.73
N GLY A 18 -4.70 -4.09 -2.61
CA GLY A 18 -5.62 -3.71 -3.69
C GLY A 18 -5.35 -4.48 -4.99
N ASN A 19 -5.44 -3.77 -6.11
CA ASN A 19 -5.02 -4.26 -7.43
C ASN A 19 -3.66 -3.70 -7.86
N ARG A 20 -2.71 -3.54 -6.91
CA ARG A 20 -1.38 -2.95 -7.13
C ARG A 20 -0.42 -3.89 -7.88
N PHE A 21 -0.68 -4.10 -9.17
CA PHE A 21 0.20 -4.84 -10.09
C PHE A 21 1.18 -3.94 -10.85
N ASP A 22 0.96 -2.63 -10.81
CA ASP A 22 1.83 -1.57 -11.32
C ASP A 22 1.85 -0.39 -10.34
N ASP A 23 2.63 0.65 -10.63
CA ASP A 23 2.69 1.88 -9.84
C ASP A 23 1.66 2.95 -10.28
N ASN A 24 0.63 2.57 -11.04
CA ASN A 24 -0.37 3.49 -11.60
C ASN A 24 -1.71 3.53 -10.83
N ARG A 25 -1.87 2.71 -9.78
CA ARG A 25 -3.17 2.50 -9.10
C ARG A 25 -3.04 2.03 -7.64
N ALA A 26 -4.17 1.91 -6.95
CA ALA A 26 -4.35 1.30 -5.63
C ALA A 26 -3.72 1.99 -4.40
N LEU A 27 -2.93 3.06 -4.52
CA LEU A 27 -2.53 3.80 -3.30
C LEU A 27 -3.76 4.36 -2.59
N GLY A 28 -3.84 4.13 -1.29
CA GLY A 28 -5.01 4.37 -0.45
C GLY A 28 -5.81 3.11 -0.11
N ASP A 29 -5.75 2.07 -0.94
CA ASP A 29 -6.51 0.84 -0.77
C ASP A 29 -5.69 -0.23 -0.03
N TRP A 30 -5.45 -0.03 1.27
CA TRP A 30 -4.64 -0.92 2.13
C TRP A 30 -5.33 -2.25 2.48
N VAL A 31 -6.03 -2.85 1.51
CA VAL A 31 -6.74 -4.13 1.62
C VAL A 31 -5.87 -5.23 1.03
N VAL A 32 -5.69 -6.35 1.73
CA VAL A 32 -4.83 -7.45 1.29
C VAL A 32 -5.32 -8.05 -0.03
N ASN A 33 -4.40 -8.20 -1.00
CA ASN A 33 -4.65 -8.96 -2.21
C ASN A 33 -4.39 -10.46 -1.95
N GLU A 34 -5.39 -11.17 -1.42
CA GLU A 34 -5.27 -12.59 -1.08
C GLU A 34 -5.05 -13.49 -2.30
N GLU A 35 -5.49 -13.07 -3.49
CA GLU A 35 -5.23 -13.80 -4.74
C GLU A 35 -3.72 -13.83 -5.04
N LYS A 36 -3.04 -12.66 -4.94
CA LYS A 36 -1.59 -12.57 -5.15
C LYS A 36 -0.79 -13.29 -4.06
N LEU A 37 -1.23 -13.19 -2.81
CA LEU A 37 -0.53 -13.81 -1.69
C LEU A 37 -0.81 -15.32 -1.58
N GLY A 38 -1.83 -15.83 -2.28
CA GLY A 38 -2.26 -17.22 -2.19
C GLY A 38 -2.96 -17.57 -0.88
N GLY A 39 -3.59 -16.59 -0.23
CA GLY A 39 -4.23 -16.70 1.08
C GLY A 39 -4.16 -15.40 1.88
N SER A 40 -4.52 -15.46 3.16
CA SER A 40 -4.49 -14.29 4.03
C SER A 40 -3.05 -13.84 4.34
N LEU A 41 -2.86 -12.55 4.61
CA LEU A 41 -1.56 -12.01 5.04
C LEU A 41 -1.06 -12.70 6.32
N GLU A 42 -1.95 -13.06 7.24
CA GLU A 42 -1.60 -13.79 8.47
C GLU A 42 -1.02 -15.19 8.17
N SER A 43 -1.55 -15.89 7.16
CA SER A 43 -1.00 -17.18 6.74
C SER A 43 0.42 -17.04 6.17
N LEU A 44 0.67 -15.98 5.40
CA LEU A 44 2.00 -15.67 4.88
C LEU A 44 2.98 -15.33 6.01
N ILE A 45 2.58 -14.48 6.95
CA ILE A 45 3.38 -14.12 8.13
C ILE A 45 3.74 -15.39 8.92
N SER A 46 2.76 -16.27 9.18
CA SER A 46 2.97 -17.53 9.90
C SER A 46 3.99 -18.42 9.18
N ALA A 47 3.88 -18.57 7.86
CA ALA A 47 4.83 -19.33 7.07
C ALA A 47 6.26 -18.75 7.11
N ILE A 48 6.42 -17.42 7.12
CA ILE A 48 7.72 -16.76 7.25
C ILE A 48 8.31 -16.97 8.65
N HIS A 49 7.49 -16.84 9.69
CA HIS A 49 7.89 -17.10 11.08
C HIS A 49 8.31 -18.55 11.32
N GLU A 50 7.60 -19.53 10.75
CA GLU A 50 7.97 -20.96 10.82
C GLU A 50 9.35 -21.25 10.20
N ARG A 51 9.79 -20.41 9.26
CA ARG A 51 11.14 -20.47 8.66
C ARG A 51 12.20 -19.75 9.51
N GLY A 52 11.82 -19.21 10.67
CA GLY A 52 12.70 -18.52 11.61
C GLY A 52 13.16 -17.16 11.10
N LEU A 53 12.30 -16.45 10.37
CA LEU A 53 12.53 -15.08 9.89
C LEU A 53 11.52 -14.14 10.54
N GLN A 54 11.92 -12.90 10.81
CA GLN A 54 10.99 -11.81 11.08
C GLN A 54 10.29 -11.39 9.77
N PHE A 55 9.14 -10.70 9.89
CA PHE A 55 8.38 -10.19 8.74
C PHE A 55 8.26 -8.66 8.81
N GLY A 56 8.59 -7.99 7.72
CA GLY A 56 8.35 -6.57 7.49
C GLY A 56 7.40 -6.37 6.30
N LEU A 57 6.67 -5.27 6.31
CA LEU A 57 5.68 -4.94 5.27
C LEU A 57 5.83 -3.48 4.85
N TRP A 58 5.72 -3.24 3.55
CA TRP A 58 5.77 -1.90 2.97
C TRP A 58 4.44 -1.15 3.08
N LEU A 59 4.51 0.16 3.30
CA LEU A 59 3.38 1.09 3.33
C LEU A 59 3.80 2.44 2.74
N GLU A 60 2.85 3.15 2.14
CA GLU A 60 2.98 4.55 1.68
C GLU A 60 1.70 5.33 2.06
N PRO A 61 1.42 5.50 3.36
CA PRO A 61 0.11 5.90 3.88
C PRO A 61 -0.28 7.34 3.55
N GLU A 62 0.68 8.15 3.08
CA GLU A 62 0.50 9.57 2.76
C GLU A 62 0.00 9.80 1.33
N MET A 63 -0.22 8.74 0.54
CA MET A 63 -0.51 8.83 -0.89
C MET A 63 -1.84 8.21 -1.27
N ILE A 64 -2.40 8.72 -2.37
CA ILE A 64 -3.65 8.26 -2.96
C ILE A 64 -3.54 8.22 -4.48
N SER A 65 -3.91 7.10 -5.09
CA SER A 65 -4.02 6.97 -6.55
C SER A 65 -5.38 7.46 -7.02
N VAL A 66 -5.47 8.05 -8.22
CA VAL A 66 -6.79 8.38 -8.81
C VAL A 66 -7.59 7.11 -9.13
N ASP A 67 -6.91 6.04 -9.59
CA ASP A 67 -7.50 4.70 -9.68
C ASP A 67 -7.36 3.97 -8.33
N SER A 68 -8.16 4.36 -7.34
CA SER A 68 -8.33 3.67 -6.07
C SER A 68 -9.76 3.82 -5.53
N ASP A 69 -10.19 2.89 -4.68
CA ASP A 69 -11.49 2.98 -4.01
C ASP A 69 -11.53 4.17 -3.05
N LEU A 70 -10.41 4.47 -2.39
CA LEU A 70 -10.30 5.65 -1.53
C LEU A 70 -10.57 6.95 -2.29
N TYR A 71 -10.00 7.13 -3.49
CA TYR A 71 -10.21 8.35 -4.28
C TYR A 71 -11.62 8.44 -4.84
N ARG A 72 -12.21 7.30 -5.23
CA ARG A 72 -13.62 7.24 -5.67
C ARG A 72 -14.59 7.68 -4.55
N GLN A 73 -14.26 7.40 -3.30
CA GLN A 73 -15.08 7.74 -2.14
C GLN A 73 -14.80 9.16 -1.60
N HIS A 74 -13.53 9.56 -1.59
CA HIS A 74 -13.06 10.80 -0.98
C HIS A 74 -12.08 11.55 -1.91
N PRO A 75 -12.54 12.04 -3.08
CA PRO A 75 -11.67 12.77 -4.00
C PRO A 75 -11.15 14.07 -3.37
N ASP A 76 -11.87 14.63 -2.40
CA ASP A 76 -11.53 15.85 -1.65
C ASP A 76 -10.38 15.66 -0.65
N TRP A 77 -9.99 14.42 -0.36
CA TRP A 77 -8.87 14.14 0.55
C TRP A 77 -7.50 14.34 -0.10
N ALA A 78 -7.39 14.39 -1.43
CA ALA A 78 -6.15 14.74 -2.10
C ALA A 78 -5.83 16.23 -1.92
N ILE A 79 -4.55 16.58 -1.75
CA ILE A 79 -4.10 17.98 -1.82
C ILE A 79 -4.37 18.50 -3.23
N GLN A 80 -5.22 19.52 -3.34
CA GLN A 80 -5.65 20.08 -4.63
C GLN A 80 -6.08 21.53 -4.47
N VAL A 81 -6.19 22.25 -5.59
CA VAL A 81 -6.67 23.63 -5.64
C VAL A 81 -7.94 23.66 -6.49
N PRO A 82 -9.04 24.30 -6.03
CA PRO A 82 -10.25 24.43 -6.83
C PRO A 82 -9.97 25.01 -8.23
N ASP A 83 -10.60 24.43 -9.25
CA ASP A 83 -10.47 24.80 -10.67
C ASP A 83 -9.08 24.56 -11.31
N TYR A 84 -8.21 23.79 -10.66
CA TYR A 84 -6.94 23.33 -11.24
C TYR A 84 -6.92 21.80 -11.35
N GLU A 85 -6.50 21.30 -12.51
CA GLU A 85 -6.20 19.88 -12.71
C GLU A 85 -5.00 19.44 -11.85
N HIS A 86 -4.97 18.16 -11.50
CA HIS A 86 -3.88 17.60 -10.72
C HIS A 86 -2.56 17.63 -11.51
N THR A 87 -1.47 17.97 -10.81
CA THR A 87 -0.13 17.63 -11.27
C THR A 87 0.27 16.29 -10.69
N TYR A 88 0.53 15.32 -11.56
CA TYR A 88 0.90 13.97 -11.17
C TYR A 88 2.41 13.84 -10.98
N SER A 89 2.82 13.10 -9.96
CA SER A 89 4.19 12.60 -9.79
C SER A 89 4.10 11.12 -9.53
N ARG A 90 4.81 10.28 -10.29
CA ARG A 90 4.65 8.80 -10.28
C ARG A 90 3.19 8.32 -10.37
N ASN A 91 2.36 9.04 -11.11
CA ASN A 91 0.93 8.76 -11.30
C ASN A 91 0.12 8.61 -9.99
N GLN A 92 0.50 9.34 -8.94
CA GLN A 92 -0.17 9.39 -7.65
C GLN A 92 -0.37 10.85 -7.19
N LEU A 93 -1.22 11.03 -6.18
CA LEU A 93 -1.47 12.28 -5.47
C LEU A 93 -1.10 12.12 -4.00
N VAL A 94 -0.93 13.23 -3.29
CA VAL A 94 -0.65 13.26 -1.84
C VAL A 94 -1.96 13.48 -1.09
N LEU A 95 -2.19 12.70 -0.03
CA LEU A 95 -3.29 12.92 0.90
C LEU A 95 -3.08 14.20 1.72
N ASN A 96 -4.15 14.92 2.00
CA ASN A 96 -4.13 16.10 2.85
C ASN A 96 -4.15 15.70 4.33
N LEU A 97 -2.99 15.38 4.90
CA LEU A 97 -2.87 15.04 6.33
C LEU A 97 -3.20 16.20 7.29
N ALA A 98 -3.44 17.43 6.79
CA ALA A 98 -4.00 18.50 7.61
C ALA A 98 -5.50 18.31 7.86
N ASN A 99 -6.20 17.48 7.07
CA ASN A 99 -7.56 17.06 7.37
C ASN A 99 -7.52 15.99 8.48
N PRO A 100 -8.09 16.25 9.68
CA PRO A 100 -8.05 15.27 10.77
C PRO A 100 -8.75 13.96 10.42
N GLN A 101 -9.73 13.96 9.50
CA GLN A 101 -10.41 12.74 9.04
C GLN A 101 -9.48 11.81 8.24
N VAL A 102 -8.39 12.33 7.68
CA VAL A 102 -7.37 11.53 6.97
C VAL A 102 -6.43 10.85 7.97
N VAL A 103 -6.27 11.41 9.17
CA VAL A 103 -5.37 10.90 10.21
C VAL A 103 -6.04 9.88 11.14
N GLU A 104 -7.36 10.02 11.37
CA GLU A 104 -8.18 9.13 12.20
C GLU A 104 -8.36 7.74 11.60
#